data_AF-A0A3D1R1G8-F1
#
_entry.id   AF-A0A3D1R1G8-F1
#
_cell.length_a   1.000
_cell.length_b   1.000
_cell.length_c   1.000
_cell.angle_alpha   90.00
_cell.angle_beta   90.00
_cell.angle_gamma   90.00
#
_symmetry.space_group_name_H-M   'P 1'
#
loop_
_entity.id
_entity.type
_entity.pdbx_description
1 polymer ?
#
loop_
_entity_poly.entity_id
_entity_poly.type
_entity_poly.pdbx_seq_one_letter_code
_entity_poly.pdbx_strand_id
1 'polypeptide(L)'
;DCADPDCTAHAACQVETNCADMIDNDNDGKTDCLDSDCANDPACKETNCTDGLDNDHDGSIDCFDTDCALDPTCNRETNCVDGLDNDGDGYFDCQDTDCAADPACEQQQTEICDNGVDDDGDTLVDCDDDDCMAVCMDVCANCGAGDWVMMGTCALLGCGDGCKCSWGAKKEASCGDGYDNDGDGLVDCDDTDCMDPVGSGLFPQPKFTELCPAEGVIGSCTDGNDDDGDGDADCADSDCAYDPACVVAP
;
A
#
# COMPACT_ATOMS: atom_id res chain seq x y z
N ASP A 1 41.45 6.76 -24.82
CA ASP A 1 40.24 7.57 -25.11
C ASP A 1 40.09 7.64 -26.63
N CYS A 2 39.13 8.36 -27.19
CA CYS A 2 38.99 8.45 -28.65
C CYS A 2 40.11 9.24 -29.35
N ALA A 3 41.05 9.80 -28.59
CA ALA A 3 42.30 10.35 -29.12
C ALA A 3 43.40 9.29 -29.29
N ASP A 4 43.20 8.08 -28.75
CA ASP A 4 44.08 6.94 -28.93
C ASP A 4 43.81 6.25 -30.29
N PRO A 5 44.80 6.17 -31.20
CA PRO A 5 44.65 5.54 -32.52
C PRO A 5 44.21 4.08 -32.49
N ASP A 6 44.49 3.37 -31.39
CA ASP A 6 44.10 1.96 -31.25
C ASP A 6 42.60 1.82 -30.89
N CYS A 7 41.95 2.91 -30.46
CA CYS A 7 40.54 2.95 -30.06
C CYS A 7 39.61 3.58 -31.11
N THR A 8 40.12 4.12 -32.22
CA THR A 8 39.31 4.87 -33.22
C THR A 8 38.32 4.01 -34.00
N ALA A 9 38.37 2.69 -33.86
CA ALA A 9 37.43 1.75 -34.48
C ALA A 9 36.45 1.13 -33.47
N HIS A 10 36.51 1.56 -32.20
CA HIS A 10 35.55 1.15 -31.18
C HIS A 10 34.24 1.91 -31.40
N ALA A 11 33.09 1.25 -31.17
CA ALA A 11 31.75 1.82 -31.35
C ALA A 11 31.60 3.17 -30.62
N ALA A 12 31.91 3.22 -29.32
CA ALA A 12 31.95 4.45 -28.52
C ALA A 12 32.93 5.58 -28.96
N CYS A 13 33.64 5.41 -30.09
CA CYS A 13 34.47 6.43 -30.73
C CYS A 13 34.10 6.65 -32.20
N GLN A 14 33.12 5.92 -32.70
CA GLN A 14 32.39 6.34 -33.88
C GLN A 14 31.46 7.48 -33.46
N VAL A 15 30.95 8.20 -34.44
CA VAL A 15 29.94 9.22 -34.22
C VAL A 15 28.80 8.90 -35.14
N GLU A 16 27.57 9.03 -34.65
CA GLU A 16 26.39 8.95 -35.49
C GLU A 16 26.49 10.03 -36.59
N THR A 17 26.41 9.59 -37.85
CA THR A 17 26.60 10.49 -39.01
C THR A 17 25.31 10.86 -39.70
N ASN A 18 24.22 10.14 -39.42
CA ASN A 18 22.92 10.37 -40.00
C ASN A 18 21.84 10.28 -38.94
N CYS A 19 21.49 11.42 -38.36
CA CYS A 19 20.59 11.52 -37.23
C CYS A 19 19.09 11.44 -37.60
N ALA A 20 18.72 10.84 -38.74
CA ALA A 20 17.33 10.83 -39.21
C ALA A 20 17.00 9.67 -40.20
N ASP A 21 17.78 8.58 -40.20
CA ASP A 21 17.54 7.45 -41.12
C ASP A 21 17.09 6.15 -40.43
N MET A 22 16.86 6.20 -39.13
CA MET A 22 16.45 5.09 -38.27
C MET A 22 17.47 3.96 -38.25
N ILE A 23 18.75 4.26 -38.49
CA ILE A 23 19.84 3.29 -38.49
C ILE A 23 20.92 3.74 -37.51
N ASP A 24 21.39 2.80 -36.70
CA ASP A 24 22.56 2.94 -35.85
C ASP A 24 23.82 2.87 -36.74
N ASN A 25 24.31 4.03 -37.22
CA ASN A 25 25.43 4.12 -38.15
C ASN A 25 26.77 3.91 -37.45
N ASP A 26 26.81 4.15 -36.14
CA ASP A 26 28.01 4.13 -35.30
C ASP A 26 28.17 2.80 -34.52
N ASN A 27 27.09 2.02 -34.46
CA ASN A 27 26.89 0.71 -33.83
C ASN A 27 27.05 0.71 -32.30
N ASP A 28 26.67 1.81 -31.62
CA ASP A 28 26.68 1.91 -30.16
C ASP A 28 25.39 1.42 -29.47
N GLY A 29 24.35 1.14 -30.27
CA GLY A 29 23.05 0.64 -29.83
C GLY A 29 21.96 1.69 -29.69
N LYS A 30 22.24 2.95 -30.06
CA LYS A 30 21.25 4.03 -30.17
C LYS A 30 21.04 4.39 -31.64
N THR A 31 19.94 5.05 -31.93
CA THR A 31 19.51 5.37 -33.30
C THR A 31 19.08 6.82 -33.34
N ASP A 32 19.52 7.55 -34.36
CA ASP A 32 19.12 8.93 -34.63
C ASP A 32 19.19 9.82 -33.37
N CYS A 33 18.08 10.47 -33.00
CA CYS A 33 18.02 11.47 -31.93
C CYS A 33 18.01 10.87 -30.52
N LEU A 34 17.84 9.56 -30.41
CA LEU A 34 18.14 8.82 -29.18
C LEU A 34 19.65 8.68 -28.95
N ASP A 35 20.47 8.95 -29.98
CA ASP A 35 21.93 8.98 -29.90
C ASP A 35 22.44 10.34 -29.36
N SER A 36 23.35 10.27 -28.38
CA SER A 36 23.99 11.46 -27.82
C SER A 36 24.91 12.19 -28.80
N ASP A 37 25.41 11.52 -29.83
CA ASP A 37 26.22 12.14 -30.87
C ASP A 37 25.37 13.03 -31.79
N CYS A 38 24.05 12.85 -31.79
CA CYS A 38 23.08 13.63 -32.54
C CYS A 38 22.49 14.82 -31.76
N ALA A 39 22.89 15.06 -30.51
CA ALA A 39 22.30 16.07 -29.62
C ALA A 39 22.35 17.54 -30.12
N ASN A 40 23.02 17.83 -31.24
CA ASN A 40 23.04 19.15 -31.86
C ASN A 40 22.62 19.11 -33.35
N ASP A 41 22.14 17.98 -33.84
CA ASP A 41 21.66 17.88 -35.21
C ASP A 41 20.31 18.63 -35.34
N PRO A 42 20.14 19.50 -36.35
CA PRO A 42 18.85 20.18 -36.56
C PRO A 42 17.66 19.25 -36.83
N ALA A 43 17.89 17.99 -37.18
CA ALA A 43 16.84 16.98 -37.32
C ALA A 43 16.31 16.50 -35.97
N CYS A 44 17.12 16.59 -34.90
CA CYS A 44 16.77 16.27 -33.52
C CYS A 44 16.21 17.48 -32.79
N LYS A 45 15.30 18.17 -33.48
CA LYS A 45 14.58 19.27 -32.90
C LYS A 45 13.14 19.24 -33.36
N GLU A 46 12.22 19.06 -32.42
CA GLU A 46 10.81 19.20 -32.68
C GLU A 46 10.48 20.64 -33.10
N THR A 47 9.72 20.78 -34.18
CA THR A 47 9.35 22.09 -34.75
C THR A 47 7.86 22.27 -34.95
N ASN A 48 7.08 21.19 -34.84
CA ASN A 48 5.64 21.22 -34.90
C ASN A 48 5.05 20.58 -33.64
N CYS A 49 4.86 21.42 -32.63
CA CYS A 49 4.42 21.00 -31.31
C CYS A 49 2.90 20.72 -31.19
N THR A 50 2.20 20.35 -32.29
CA THR A 50 0.72 20.20 -32.27
C THR A 50 0.14 19.18 -33.25
N ASP A 51 0.97 18.42 -33.98
CA ASP A 51 0.47 17.54 -35.05
C ASP A 51 0.29 16.07 -34.64
N GLY A 52 0.56 15.74 -33.39
CA GLY A 52 0.42 14.41 -32.83
C GLY A 52 1.52 13.46 -33.29
N LEU A 53 2.62 13.99 -33.81
CA LEU A 53 3.76 13.23 -34.31
C LEU A 53 5.04 13.64 -33.57
N ASP A 54 5.92 12.66 -33.46
CA ASP A 54 7.32 12.85 -33.07
C ASP A 54 8.08 13.14 -34.38
N ASN A 55 8.33 14.41 -34.70
CA ASN A 55 8.95 14.82 -35.96
C ASN A 55 10.47 14.85 -35.90
N ASP A 56 11.04 14.74 -34.71
CA ASP A 56 12.48 14.66 -34.49
C ASP A 56 12.97 13.27 -34.08
N HIS A 57 12.05 12.35 -33.82
CA HIS A 57 12.28 10.95 -33.46
C HIS A 57 13.06 10.74 -32.16
N ASP A 58 12.95 11.65 -31.19
CA ASP A 58 13.55 11.49 -29.87
C ASP A 58 12.67 10.67 -28.90
N GLY A 59 11.45 10.33 -29.31
CA GLY A 59 10.48 9.53 -28.56
C GLY A 59 9.44 10.37 -27.80
N SER A 60 9.58 11.69 -27.77
CA SER A 60 8.61 12.65 -27.25
C SER A 60 7.72 13.15 -28.39
N ILE A 61 6.49 13.56 -28.09
CA ILE A 61 5.52 14.04 -29.11
C ILE A 61 5.00 15.40 -28.68
N ASP A 62 4.93 16.35 -29.60
CA ASP A 62 4.31 17.66 -29.39
C ASP A 62 4.76 18.35 -28.08
N CYS A 63 3.83 18.69 -27.18
CA CYS A 63 4.11 19.41 -25.94
C CYS A 63 4.80 18.59 -24.86
N PHE A 64 4.82 17.26 -25.00
CA PHE A 64 5.67 16.39 -24.18
C PHE A 64 7.14 16.52 -24.55
N ASP A 65 7.44 17.10 -25.71
CA ASP A 65 8.79 17.31 -26.19
C ASP A 65 9.47 18.50 -25.50
N THR A 66 10.69 18.29 -25.03
CA THR A 66 11.48 19.35 -24.38
C THR A 66 11.86 20.49 -25.32
N ASP A 67 11.92 20.25 -26.64
CA ASP A 67 12.11 21.28 -27.67
C ASP A 67 10.87 22.17 -27.85
N CYS A 68 9.70 21.69 -27.41
CA CYS A 68 8.42 22.39 -27.45
C CYS A 68 8.07 23.12 -26.14
N ALA A 69 8.89 23.03 -25.10
CA ALA A 69 8.64 23.62 -23.78
C ALA A 69 8.45 25.16 -23.76
N LEU A 70 8.80 25.87 -24.84
CA LEU A 70 8.56 27.31 -24.99
C LEU A 70 7.64 27.65 -26.17
N ASP A 71 7.06 26.65 -26.84
CA ASP A 71 6.14 26.91 -27.93
C ASP A 71 4.83 27.48 -27.38
N PRO A 72 4.34 28.63 -27.88
CA PRO A 72 3.09 29.22 -27.45
C PRO A 72 1.84 28.33 -27.64
N THR A 73 1.93 27.25 -28.42
CA THR A 73 0.83 26.28 -28.56
C THR A 73 0.72 25.35 -27.38
N CYS A 74 1.86 25.00 -26.77
CA CYS A 74 1.96 24.32 -25.49
C CYS A 74 1.71 25.38 -24.43
N ASN A 75 0.42 25.66 -24.23
CA ASN A 75 0.01 26.67 -23.27
C ASN A 75 0.38 26.19 -21.87
N ARG A 76 0.12 27.05 -20.90
CA ARG A 76 0.17 26.61 -19.51
C ARG A 76 -1.16 25.96 -19.19
N GLU A 77 -1.19 24.87 -18.44
CA GLU A 77 -2.44 24.41 -17.85
C GLU A 77 -3.06 25.55 -17.04
N THR A 78 -4.31 25.88 -17.37
CA THR A 78 -5.01 27.05 -16.80
C THR A 78 -6.25 26.67 -16.02
N ASN A 79 -6.74 25.46 -16.19
CA ASN A 79 -7.90 24.95 -15.46
C ASN A 79 -7.53 23.67 -14.73
N CYS A 80 -6.94 23.85 -13.56
CA CYS A 80 -6.33 22.78 -12.78
C CYS A 80 -7.30 21.81 -12.07
N VAL A 81 -8.59 21.76 -12.45
CA VAL A 81 -9.62 20.95 -11.77
C VAL A 81 -10.76 20.48 -12.68
N ASP A 82 -10.57 20.47 -14.01
CA ASP A 82 -11.62 20.05 -14.94
C ASP A 82 -11.47 18.65 -15.52
N GLY A 83 -10.44 17.91 -15.11
CA GLY A 83 -10.17 16.54 -15.54
C GLY A 83 -9.65 16.46 -16.96
N LEU A 84 -9.16 17.57 -17.52
CA LEU A 84 -8.64 17.65 -18.88
C LEU A 84 -7.21 18.18 -18.87
N ASP A 85 -6.40 17.63 -19.76
CA ASP A 85 -5.09 18.14 -20.14
C ASP A 85 -5.31 19.23 -21.21
N ASN A 86 -5.35 20.49 -20.78
CA ASN A 86 -5.68 21.64 -21.60
C ASN A 86 -4.47 22.26 -22.30
N ASP A 87 -3.25 21.87 -21.94
CA ASP A 87 -2.04 22.27 -22.65
C ASP A 87 -1.38 21.16 -23.49
N GLY A 88 -1.81 19.92 -23.32
CA GLY A 88 -1.43 18.77 -24.12
C GLY A 88 -0.12 18.12 -23.70
N ASP A 89 0.34 18.34 -22.46
CA ASP A 89 1.60 17.78 -21.92
C ASP A 89 1.42 16.42 -21.21
N GLY A 90 0.17 15.91 -21.20
CA GLY A 90 -0.29 14.63 -20.66
C GLY A 90 -0.39 14.52 -19.17
N TYR A 91 -0.12 15.60 -18.46
CA TYR A 91 -0.59 15.78 -17.10
C TYR A 91 -1.89 16.58 -17.16
N PHE A 92 -2.78 16.34 -16.20
CA PHE A 92 -4.04 17.08 -16.11
C PHE A 92 -4.23 17.54 -14.68
N ASP A 93 -4.94 18.64 -14.51
CA ASP A 93 -5.28 19.20 -13.21
C ASP A 93 -4.05 19.37 -12.29
N CYS A 94 -4.14 18.94 -11.04
CA CYS A 94 -3.09 19.10 -10.04
C CYS A 94 -1.92 18.12 -10.17
N GLN A 95 -2.03 17.14 -11.08
CA GLN A 95 -0.88 16.33 -11.48
C GLN A 95 0.06 17.11 -12.41
N ASP A 96 -0.43 18.21 -12.98
CA ASP A 96 0.33 19.09 -13.85
C ASP A 96 1.26 20.03 -13.05
N THR A 97 2.52 20.12 -13.48
CA THR A 97 3.51 21.00 -12.86
C THR A 97 3.18 22.48 -13.04
N ASP A 98 2.42 22.84 -14.06
CA ASP A 98 1.91 24.18 -14.27
C ASP A 98 0.80 24.56 -13.29
N CYS A 99 0.14 23.57 -12.70
CA CYS A 99 -0.85 23.72 -11.64
C CYS A 99 -0.28 23.71 -10.22
N ALA A 100 1.03 23.51 -10.05
CA ALA A 100 1.68 23.40 -8.74
C ALA A 100 1.50 24.61 -7.78
N ALA A 101 1.06 25.77 -8.30
CA ALA A 101 0.78 26.97 -7.51
C ALA A 101 -0.70 27.37 -7.53
N ASP A 102 -1.59 26.55 -8.11
CA ASP A 102 -3.02 26.83 -8.15
C ASP A 102 -3.66 26.55 -6.77
N PRO A 103 -4.40 27.51 -6.18
CA PRO A 103 -5.07 27.31 -4.90
C PRO A 103 -6.09 26.17 -4.88
N ALA A 104 -6.57 25.72 -6.04
CA ALA A 104 -7.44 24.55 -6.16
C ALA A 104 -6.67 23.26 -5.83
N CYS A 105 -5.39 23.19 -6.19
CA CYS A 105 -4.48 22.10 -5.86
C CYS A 105 -3.94 22.15 -4.43
N GLU A 106 -4.06 23.30 -3.76
CA GLU A 106 -3.82 23.41 -2.31
C GLU A 106 -4.98 22.84 -1.48
N GLN A 107 -6.17 22.64 -2.08
CA GLN A 107 -7.38 22.15 -1.38
C GLN A 107 -7.66 20.66 -1.60
N GLN A 108 -7.10 20.05 -2.64
CA GLN A 108 -6.96 18.59 -2.78
C GLN A 108 -5.86 18.04 -1.85
N GLN A 109 -5.71 18.59 -0.64
CA GLN A 109 -4.76 18.08 0.36
C GLN A 109 -5.45 17.92 1.72
N THR A 110 -6.78 17.80 1.70
CA THR A 110 -7.53 17.57 2.93
C THR A 110 -8.38 16.33 2.76
N GLU A 111 -7.71 15.19 2.66
CA GLU A 111 -8.33 13.90 2.80
C GLU A 111 -8.97 13.77 4.20
N ILE A 112 -10.23 13.32 4.25
CA ILE A 112 -10.88 12.94 5.52
C ILE A 112 -10.57 11.46 5.75
N CYS A 113 -9.49 11.21 6.47
CA CYS A 113 -8.85 9.90 6.63
C CYS A 113 -9.65 8.75 7.30
N ASP A 114 -10.97 8.86 7.44
CA ASP A 114 -11.80 7.89 8.17
C ASP A 114 -13.23 7.71 7.62
N ASN A 115 -13.51 8.15 6.40
CA ASN A 115 -14.87 8.19 5.87
C ASN A 115 -15.14 7.23 4.69
N GLY A 116 -14.11 6.54 4.18
CA GLY A 116 -14.23 5.55 3.11
C GLY A 116 -14.43 6.14 1.71
N VAL A 117 -14.12 7.41 1.49
CA VAL A 117 -14.14 8.06 0.18
C VAL A 117 -12.82 8.77 -0.08
N ASP A 118 -12.46 8.87 -1.36
CA ASP A 118 -11.36 9.69 -1.87
C ASP A 118 -11.85 11.15 -1.89
N ASP A 119 -11.57 11.92 -0.84
CA ASP A 119 -12.04 13.32 -0.70
C ASP A 119 -11.15 14.32 -1.43
N ASP A 120 -9.89 13.97 -1.69
CA ASP A 120 -8.96 14.82 -2.42
C ASP A 120 -8.76 14.48 -3.90
N GLY A 121 -9.26 13.32 -4.35
CA GLY A 121 -9.33 12.91 -5.74
C GLY A 121 -8.03 12.33 -6.30
N ASP A 122 -7.08 11.93 -5.47
CA ASP A 122 -5.79 11.38 -5.90
C ASP A 122 -5.82 9.87 -6.18
N THR A 123 -7.00 9.24 -6.03
CA THR A 123 -7.33 7.80 -6.17
C THR A 123 -6.98 6.92 -4.99
N LEU A 124 -6.36 7.47 -3.95
CA LEU A 124 -6.17 6.83 -2.67
C LEU A 124 -7.36 7.18 -1.77
N VAL A 125 -7.58 6.38 -0.73
CA VAL A 125 -8.74 6.52 0.17
C VAL A 125 -8.26 6.34 1.59
N ASP A 126 -8.66 7.25 2.48
CA ASP A 126 -8.39 7.17 3.91
C ASP A 126 -6.89 6.90 4.22
N CYS A 127 -6.56 5.84 4.95
CA CYS A 127 -5.19 5.51 5.35
C CYS A 127 -4.34 4.84 4.27
N ASP A 128 -4.92 4.55 3.09
CA ASP A 128 -4.15 4.22 1.91
C ASP A 128 -3.60 5.49 1.21
N ASP A 129 -4.07 6.66 1.65
CA ASP A 129 -3.65 7.99 1.19
C ASP A 129 -2.39 8.49 1.92
N ASP A 130 -1.43 9.00 1.15
CA ASP A 130 -0.17 9.55 1.67
C ASP A 130 -0.40 10.84 2.47
N ASP A 131 -1.45 11.60 2.18
CA ASP A 131 -1.82 12.81 2.92
C ASP A 131 -2.41 12.50 4.31
N CYS A 132 -2.81 11.25 4.54
CA CYS A 132 -3.30 10.75 5.82
C CYS A 132 -2.23 10.23 6.78
N MET A 133 -0.96 10.26 6.37
CA MET A 133 0.20 9.79 7.15
C MET A 133 0.28 10.35 8.58
N ALA A 134 -0.15 11.60 8.82
CA ALA A 134 -0.13 12.21 10.15
C ALA A 134 -1.33 11.81 11.03
N VAL A 135 -2.49 11.51 10.42
CA VAL A 135 -3.75 11.21 11.12
C VAL A 135 -3.86 9.70 11.40
N CYS A 136 -3.53 8.87 10.42
CA CYS A 136 -3.57 7.41 10.54
C CYS A 136 -2.54 6.87 11.55
N MET A 137 -1.46 7.63 11.80
CA MET A 137 -0.48 7.31 12.84
C MET A 137 -1.03 7.49 14.27
N ASP A 138 -2.00 8.39 14.48
CA ASP A 138 -2.58 8.66 15.82
C ASP A 138 -3.80 7.76 16.12
N VAL A 139 -4.43 7.18 15.10
CA VAL A 139 -5.56 6.22 15.25
C VAL A 139 -5.05 4.78 15.47
N CYS A 140 -3.79 4.48 15.13
CA CYS A 140 -3.17 3.16 15.29
C CYS A 140 -1.98 3.14 16.27
N ALA A 141 -2.04 3.86 17.39
CA ALA A 141 -0.95 3.94 18.38
C ALA A 141 -0.54 2.62 19.08
N ASN A 142 -1.05 1.45 18.66
CA ASN A 142 -0.55 0.13 19.07
C ASN A 142 -0.28 -0.86 17.92
N CYS A 143 -0.43 -0.46 16.66
CA CYS A 143 0.01 -1.27 15.53
C CYS A 143 1.48 -0.95 15.25
N GLY A 144 2.36 -1.89 15.62
CA GLY A 144 3.81 -1.69 15.63
C GLY A 144 4.37 -1.13 14.33
N ALA A 145 5.20 -0.10 14.44
CA ALA A 145 5.93 0.48 13.34
C ALA A 145 6.89 -0.53 12.72
N GLY A 146 6.69 -0.85 11.45
CA GLY A 146 7.67 -1.53 10.60
C GLY A 146 7.27 -2.93 10.14
N ASP A 147 6.18 -3.03 9.37
CA ASP A 147 6.12 -3.95 8.24
C ASP A 147 5.03 -3.48 7.28
N TRP A 148 5.29 -3.53 5.98
CA TRP A 148 4.32 -3.19 4.94
C TRP A 148 3.28 -4.32 4.87
N VAL A 149 2.29 -4.30 5.77
CA VAL A 149 1.23 -5.30 5.77
C VAL A 149 0.14 -4.85 4.82
N MET A 150 0.25 -5.33 3.59
CA MET A 150 -0.85 -5.50 2.65
C MET A 150 -2.07 -6.08 3.37
N MET A 151 -3.21 -5.38 3.23
CA MET A 151 -4.58 -5.86 3.42
C MET A 151 -4.87 -6.60 4.74
N GLY A 152 -5.52 -5.90 5.67
CA GLY A 152 -6.16 -6.50 6.84
C GLY A 152 -7.21 -5.55 7.41
N THR A 153 -8.46 -6.01 7.42
CA THR A 153 -9.75 -5.33 7.64
C THR A 153 -9.94 -4.41 8.87
N CYS A 154 -8.90 -4.08 9.64
CA CYS A 154 -9.01 -3.28 10.85
C CYS A 154 -8.77 -1.77 10.67
N ALA A 155 -8.34 -1.33 9.48
CA ALA A 155 -7.98 0.07 9.21
C ALA A 155 -9.18 1.00 8.90
N LEU A 156 -10.33 0.46 8.43
CA LEU A 156 -11.38 1.29 7.82
C LEU A 156 -12.65 1.50 8.68
N LEU A 157 -12.88 0.69 9.73
CA LEU A 157 -14.16 0.70 10.47
C LEU A 157 -14.01 0.49 11.99
N GLY A 158 -12.77 0.33 12.47
CA GLY A 158 -12.54 -0.47 13.69
C GLY A 158 -13.12 -1.88 13.52
N CYS A 159 -13.03 -2.73 14.54
CA CYS A 159 -13.64 -4.06 14.45
C CYS A 159 -14.97 -4.21 15.21
N GLY A 160 -15.47 -3.12 15.78
CA GLY A 160 -16.75 -3.09 16.49
C GLY A 160 -16.63 -3.41 17.98
N ASP A 161 -17.79 -3.43 18.67
CA ASP A 161 -17.86 -3.89 20.05
C ASP A 161 -17.50 -5.38 20.11
N GLY A 162 -16.58 -5.76 20.99
CA GLY A 162 -16.16 -7.14 21.19
C GLY A 162 -14.97 -7.63 20.39
N CYS A 163 -14.31 -6.75 19.63
CA CYS A 163 -13.06 -7.06 18.96
C CYS A 163 -11.96 -6.00 19.24
N LYS A 164 -10.68 -6.41 19.15
CA LYS A 164 -9.47 -5.56 19.16
C LYS A 164 -8.70 -5.69 17.84
N CYS A 165 -7.99 -4.64 17.43
CA CYS A 165 -7.06 -4.73 16.30
C CYS A 165 -5.66 -5.15 16.79
N SER A 166 -5.05 -6.13 16.13
CA SER A 166 -3.67 -6.53 16.40
C SER A 166 -2.98 -6.94 15.08
N TRP A 167 -1.84 -6.32 14.77
CA TRP A 167 -1.06 -6.60 13.56
C TRP A 167 -1.87 -6.49 12.25
N GLY A 168 -2.83 -5.55 12.19
CA GLY A 168 -3.70 -5.35 11.01
C GLY A 168 -4.85 -6.37 10.89
N ALA A 169 -4.94 -7.37 11.77
CA ALA A 169 -6.05 -8.29 11.84
C ALA A 169 -7.05 -7.87 12.92
N LYS A 170 -8.33 -8.14 12.66
CA LYS A 170 -9.34 -8.20 13.72
C LYS A 170 -8.99 -9.40 14.60
N LYS A 171 -9.13 -9.21 15.92
CA LYS A 171 -8.89 -10.23 16.93
C LYS A 171 -10.00 -10.16 17.96
N GLU A 172 -10.51 -11.30 18.40
CA GLU A 172 -11.56 -11.33 19.38
C GLU A 172 -11.13 -10.72 20.74
N ALA A 173 -12.05 -9.97 21.37
CA ALA A 173 -11.84 -9.30 22.66
C ALA A 173 -12.98 -9.52 23.66
N SER A 174 -14.20 -9.76 23.19
CA SER A 174 -15.34 -10.22 24.00
C SER A 174 -15.41 -11.74 24.00
N CYS A 175 -14.55 -12.39 24.78
CA CYS A 175 -14.41 -13.84 24.82
C CYS A 175 -15.49 -14.54 25.68
N GLY A 176 -16.76 -14.19 25.48
CA GLY A 176 -17.88 -14.77 26.24
C GLY A 176 -19.25 -14.17 25.91
N ASP A 177 -19.41 -13.58 24.72
CA ASP A 177 -20.68 -13.00 24.27
C ASP A 177 -21.43 -13.84 23.23
N GLY A 178 -20.80 -14.92 22.75
CA GLY A 178 -21.40 -15.90 21.83
C GLY A 178 -21.37 -15.49 20.37
N TYR A 179 -20.58 -14.47 19.99
CA TYR A 179 -20.47 -13.96 18.62
C TYR A 179 -19.04 -14.01 18.12
N ASP A 180 -18.84 -14.45 16.88
CA ASP A 180 -17.57 -14.32 16.14
C ASP A 180 -17.34 -12.83 15.80
N ASN A 181 -16.66 -12.11 16.70
CA ASN A 181 -16.53 -10.65 16.62
C ASN A 181 -15.38 -10.20 15.69
N ASP A 182 -14.48 -11.08 15.29
CA ASP A 182 -13.40 -10.79 14.34
C ASP A 182 -13.60 -11.40 12.93
N GLY A 183 -14.55 -12.33 12.80
CA GLY A 183 -15.03 -12.90 11.56
C GLY A 183 -14.18 -14.05 11.03
N ASP A 184 -13.35 -14.68 11.86
CA ASP A 184 -12.46 -15.76 11.44
C ASP A 184 -13.12 -17.16 11.47
N GLY A 185 -14.33 -17.24 12.03
CA GLY A 185 -15.14 -18.44 12.14
C GLY A 185 -15.03 -19.17 13.48
N LEU A 186 -14.23 -18.68 14.42
CA LEU A 186 -14.16 -19.13 15.81
C LEU A 186 -14.95 -18.17 16.71
N VAL A 187 -15.33 -18.64 17.90
CA VAL A 187 -16.20 -17.88 18.81
C VAL A 187 -15.72 -18.05 20.25
N ASP A 188 -15.64 -16.95 20.98
CA ASP A 188 -15.33 -16.87 22.40
C ASP A 188 -14.07 -17.67 22.77
N CYS A 189 -14.21 -18.73 23.57
CA CYS A 189 -13.08 -19.50 24.11
C CYS A 189 -12.52 -20.52 23.12
N ASP A 190 -13.27 -20.82 22.05
CA ASP A 190 -12.77 -21.62 20.92
C ASP A 190 -11.87 -20.78 20.02
N ASP A 191 -11.89 -19.45 20.19
CA ASP A 191 -11.08 -18.51 19.45
C ASP A 191 -9.65 -18.39 20.03
N THR A 192 -8.67 -18.51 19.14
CA THR A 192 -7.25 -18.44 19.52
C THR A 192 -6.81 -17.03 19.93
N ASP A 193 -7.53 -15.99 19.50
CA ASP A 193 -7.26 -14.59 19.82
C ASP A 193 -7.78 -14.17 21.21
N CYS A 194 -8.66 -14.99 21.78
CA CYS A 194 -9.06 -14.99 23.18
C CYS A 194 -8.02 -15.63 24.12
N MET A 195 -7.01 -16.30 23.55
CA MET A 195 -5.92 -16.97 24.28
C MET A 195 -4.56 -16.28 24.13
N ASP A 196 -4.46 -15.19 23.36
CA ASP A 196 -3.20 -14.48 23.08
C ASP A 196 -2.86 -13.40 24.14
N PRO A 197 -1.78 -13.55 24.93
CA PRO A 197 -1.31 -12.54 25.88
C PRO A 197 -0.50 -11.39 25.24
N VAL A 198 -0.24 -11.41 23.92
CA VAL A 198 0.71 -10.49 23.28
C VAL A 198 -0.01 -9.29 22.68
N GLY A 199 -0.47 -8.39 23.54
CA GLY A 199 -1.10 -7.12 23.13
C GLY A 199 -0.89 -5.92 24.05
N SER A 200 -0.06 -6.02 25.10
CA SER A 200 0.27 -4.85 25.92
C SER A 200 1.67 -4.95 26.51
N GLY A 201 2.63 -4.39 25.77
CA GLY A 201 3.91 -3.97 26.33
C GLY A 201 3.67 -2.87 27.36
N LEU A 202 3.45 -3.26 28.61
CA LEU A 202 3.86 -2.63 29.88
C LEU A 202 2.89 -3.09 30.99
N PHE A 203 3.45 -3.81 31.96
CA PHE A 203 2.87 -4.36 33.20
C PHE A 203 2.16 -5.73 33.10
N PRO A 204 2.51 -6.70 33.96
CA PRO A 204 1.82 -7.98 34.03
C PRO A 204 0.44 -7.75 34.68
N GLN A 205 -0.62 -7.77 33.88
CA GLN A 205 -1.98 -7.89 34.41
C GLN A 205 -2.20 -9.33 34.90
N PRO A 206 -2.99 -9.52 35.98
CA PRO A 206 -3.21 -10.82 36.59
C PRO A 206 -3.86 -11.77 35.60
N LYS A 207 -3.53 -13.05 35.74
CA LYS A 207 -4.02 -14.15 34.93
C LYS A 207 -5.52 -13.99 34.61
N PHE A 208 -5.81 -13.97 33.32
CA PHE A 208 -7.12 -14.08 32.70
C PHE A 208 -7.75 -15.40 33.20
N THR A 209 -8.63 -15.34 34.20
CA THR A 209 -9.27 -16.52 34.84
C THR A 209 -10.77 -16.33 35.08
N GLU A 210 -11.42 -15.35 34.43
CA GLU A 210 -12.82 -15.00 34.74
C GLU A 210 -13.77 -14.95 33.52
N LEU A 211 -13.29 -15.12 32.28
CA LEU A 211 -14.13 -15.05 31.06
C LEU A 211 -14.13 -16.34 30.24
N CYS A 212 -13.00 -17.03 30.13
CA CYS A 212 -12.97 -18.43 29.74
C CYS A 212 -12.63 -19.26 30.98
N PRO A 213 -13.57 -20.05 31.51
CA PRO A 213 -13.21 -21.03 32.52
C PRO A 213 -12.30 -22.05 31.84
N ALA A 214 -10.99 -21.87 31.97
CA ALA A 214 -10.13 -23.05 32.07
C ALA A 214 -10.71 -23.89 33.22
N GLU A 215 -10.98 -25.17 32.99
CA GLU A 215 -11.57 -26.06 33.97
C GLU A 215 -10.65 -26.17 35.20
N GLY A 216 -10.96 -25.31 36.15
CA GLY A 216 -10.57 -25.42 37.54
C GLY A 216 -11.76 -25.17 38.46
N VAL A 217 -12.98 -25.03 37.92
CA VAL A 217 -14.18 -24.82 38.76
C VAL A 217 -15.48 -25.40 38.15
N ILE A 218 -15.49 -26.72 37.94
CA ILE A 218 -16.68 -27.58 38.05
C ILE A 218 -17.63 -27.52 36.84
N GLY A 219 -17.17 -27.94 35.66
CA GLY A 219 -17.92 -28.94 34.87
C GLY A 219 -18.01 -30.26 35.66
N SER A 220 -19.10 -31.03 35.52
CA SER A 220 -19.26 -32.21 36.37
C SER A 220 -18.32 -33.32 35.91
N CYS A 221 -17.23 -33.57 36.63
CA CYS A 221 -16.32 -34.72 36.36
C CYS A 221 -16.95 -36.11 36.58
N THR A 222 -18.29 -36.23 36.62
CA THR A 222 -19.01 -37.49 36.86
C THR A 222 -20.37 -37.59 36.15
N ASP A 223 -20.73 -36.67 35.26
CA ASP A 223 -22.07 -36.63 34.66
C ASP A 223 -22.17 -37.28 33.27
N GLY A 224 -21.05 -37.71 32.69
CA GLY A 224 -21.00 -38.45 31.43
C GLY A 224 -20.94 -37.55 30.19
N ASN A 225 -20.75 -36.25 30.36
CA ASN A 225 -20.65 -35.30 29.25
C ASN A 225 -19.21 -34.79 29.10
N ASP A 226 -18.89 -34.45 27.86
CA ASP A 226 -17.72 -33.68 27.47
C ASP A 226 -18.16 -32.21 27.56
N ASP A 227 -17.94 -31.62 28.74
CA ASP A 227 -18.46 -30.29 29.10
C ASP A 227 -17.59 -29.16 28.51
N ASP A 228 -16.34 -29.45 28.10
CA ASP A 228 -15.38 -28.50 27.53
C ASP A 228 -15.15 -28.69 26.01
N GLY A 229 -15.68 -29.78 25.43
CA GLY A 229 -15.69 -30.05 24.00
C GLY A 229 -14.36 -30.56 23.45
N ASP A 230 -13.41 -30.97 24.31
CA ASP A 230 -12.08 -31.41 23.90
C ASP A 230 -12.04 -32.87 23.38
N GLY A 231 -13.16 -33.58 23.53
CA GLY A 231 -13.38 -34.93 23.07
C GLY A 231 -13.21 -36.01 24.14
N ASP A 232 -12.75 -35.65 25.34
CA ASP A 232 -12.71 -36.49 26.52
C ASP A 232 -13.78 -36.04 27.54
N ALA A 233 -14.23 -36.94 28.41
CA ALA A 233 -15.34 -36.67 29.33
C ALA A 233 -15.05 -37.21 30.74
N ASP A 234 -15.53 -36.51 31.76
CA ASP A 234 -15.34 -36.87 33.17
C ASP A 234 -13.87 -37.18 33.52
N CYS A 235 -13.60 -38.28 34.23
CA CYS A 235 -12.25 -38.69 34.63
C CYS A 235 -11.35 -39.18 33.47
N ALA A 236 -11.85 -39.22 32.24
CA ALA A 236 -11.00 -39.42 31.06
C ALA A 236 -10.35 -38.11 30.61
N ASP A 237 -10.96 -36.98 30.94
CA ASP A 237 -10.46 -35.64 30.69
C ASP A 237 -9.26 -35.34 31.61
N SER A 238 -8.22 -34.75 31.00
CA SER A 238 -6.99 -34.38 31.67
C SER A 238 -7.15 -33.24 32.68
N ASP A 239 -8.21 -32.45 32.55
CA ASP A 239 -8.55 -31.34 33.44
C ASP A 239 -9.29 -31.82 34.69
N CYS A 240 -10.01 -32.96 34.62
CA CYS A 240 -10.55 -33.67 35.78
C CYS A 240 -9.50 -34.50 36.55
N ALA A 241 -8.21 -34.46 36.17
CA ALA A 241 -7.16 -35.29 36.77
C ALA A 241 -6.93 -35.05 38.27
N TYR A 242 -7.41 -33.94 38.82
CA TYR A 242 -7.32 -33.62 40.26
C TYR A 242 -8.67 -33.59 40.96
N ASP A 243 -9.77 -33.86 40.27
CA ASP A 243 -11.10 -33.87 40.88
C ASP A 243 -11.19 -35.03 41.90
N PRO A 244 -11.67 -34.79 43.14
CA PRO A 244 -11.81 -35.81 44.16
C PRO A 244 -12.59 -37.07 43.75
N ALA A 245 -13.50 -36.97 42.78
CA ALA A 245 -14.23 -38.10 42.21
C ALA A 245 -13.37 -38.95 41.26
N CYS A 246 -12.34 -38.36 40.65
CA CYS A 246 -11.45 -38.99 39.67
C CYS A 246 -10.11 -39.45 40.25
N VAL A 247 -9.59 -38.76 41.26
CA VAL A 247 -8.38 -39.21 42.00
C VAL A 247 -8.65 -40.36 42.98
N VAL A 248 -9.91 -40.72 43.20
CA VAL A 248 -10.31 -41.84 44.06
C VAL A 248 -10.91 -42.97 43.21
N ALA A 249 -10.05 -43.78 42.60
CA ALA A 249 -10.46 -45.11 42.14
C ALA A 249 -10.84 -45.99 43.36
N PRO A 250 -11.82 -46.92 43.24
CA PRO A 250 -12.49 -47.60 44.37
C PRO A 250 -11.58 -48.33 45.36
#